data_AF-A0A2V9JN64-F1
#
_entry.id   AF-A0A2V9JN64-F1
#
_cell.length_a   1.000
_cell.length_b   1.000
_cell.length_c   1.000
_cell.angle_alpha   90.00
_cell.angle_beta   90.00
_cell.angle_gamma   90.00
#
_symmetry.space_group_name_H-M   'P 1'
#
loop_
_entity.id
_entity.type
_entity.pdbx_description
1 polymer ?
#
loop_
_entity_poly.entity_id
_entity_poly.type
_entity_poly.pdbx_seq_one_letter_code
_entity_poly.pdbx_strand_id
1 'polypeptide(L)'
;MSDGTTRPLEAVCIGDTIYGTARAESDSRFATTRVLAHWTVNKPAYRVGLQGGSELVASGDHRFLSQGGWRFVAPCNGDGQRPHLSVDDTLIGVDTNRRVVAVEPLGVRPLFDITTGTGDFIANGVVSHNCYARPSHEYLGFSAGLDFETKILVKPDAPELLEEAFRRPSWEAQVVALSGNTDCYQPVERRLGLTRRCLEVFLKYRNPVALITKSSLVTRDLDLLGQLAALDLVSVTISVTTLDPELARVMEPRAAAPEKRLEALEALARRGVPAGVLVAPVIPGLNDEEIPALLRESAARGAGSAGYVMLRLPGAVEPLFVEWLERELPLRAARVLHRIREVRGGKLSDSRFGVRMRGEGTMAESIRDLFAVMAKKHGLDARRPALETRHFSRTAGKQLRLF
;
A
#
# COMPACT_ATOMS: atom_id res chain seq x y z
N MET A 1 7.21 -10.71 -22.31
CA MET A 1 5.76 -10.70 -22.60
C MET A 1 5.21 -12.12 -22.52
N SER A 2 3.91 -12.33 -22.33
CA SER A 2 3.36 -13.70 -22.27
C SER A 2 3.43 -14.45 -23.61
N ASP A 3 3.59 -13.73 -24.71
CA ASP A 3 3.78 -14.27 -26.07
C ASP A 3 5.25 -14.66 -26.38
N GLY A 4 6.15 -14.58 -25.40
CA GLY A 4 7.57 -14.89 -25.56
C GLY A 4 8.41 -13.73 -26.10
N THR A 5 7.81 -12.60 -26.48
CA THR A 5 8.57 -11.42 -26.92
C THR A 5 9.15 -10.63 -25.75
N THR A 6 10.22 -9.87 -26.01
CA THR A 6 10.79 -8.93 -25.05
C THR A 6 10.41 -7.51 -25.46
N ARG A 7 9.93 -6.72 -24.49
CA ARG A 7 9.64 -5.30 -24.67
C ARG A 7 10.35 -4.48 -23.58
N PRO A 8 10.90 -3.30 -23.90
CA PRO A 8 11.34 -2.35 -22.90
C PRO A 8 10.21 -2.05 -21.91
N LEU A 9 10.53 -1.91 -20.63
CA LEU A 9 9.51 -1.69 -19.60
C LEU A 9 8.74 -0.38 -19.81
N GLU A 10 9.36 0.62 -20.45
CA GLU A 10 8.72 1.87 -20.88
C GLU A 10 7.56 1.67 -21.87
N ALA A 11 7.58 0.58 -22.65
CA ALA A 11 6.60 0.28 -23.70
C ALA A 11 5.51 -0.71 -23.24
N VAL A 12 5.51 -1.07 -21.95
CA VAL A 12 4.50 -1.94 -21.34
C VAL A 12 3.30 -1.09 -20.92
N CYS A 13 2.09 -1.53 -21.28
CA CYS A 13 0.85 -0.84 -20.97
C CYS A 13 0.05 -1.54 -19.87
N ILE A 14 -0.77 -0.79 -19.14
CA ILE A 14 -1.77 -1.37 -18.24
C ILE A 14 -2.70 -2.28 -19.06
N GLY A 15 -2.95 -3.50 -18.56
CA GLY A 15 -3.73 -4.52 -19.25
C GLY A 15 -2.90 -5.53 -20.06
N ASP A 16 -1.63 -5.22 -20.37
CA ASP A 16 -0.73 -6.17 -21.01
C ASP A 16 -0.59 -7.45 -20.18
N THR A 17 -0.45 -8.59 -20.88
CA THR A 17 -0.21 -9.88 -20.23
C THR A 17 1.28 -10.23 -20.30
N ILE A 18 1.89 -10.44 -19.15
CA ILE A 18 3.33 -10.74 -19.01
C ILE A 18 3.54 -11.98 -18.16
N TYR A 19 4.78 -12.47 -18.07
CA TYR A 19 5.15 -13.56 -17.18
C TYR A 19 5.52 -13.02 -15.79
N GLY A 20 5.09 -13.74 -14.76
CA GLY A 20 5.56 -13.67 -13.37
C GLY A 20 5.69 -15.09 -12.82
N THR A 21 5.68 -15.25 -11.49
CA THR A 21 5.72 -16.56 -10.84
C THR A 21 4.47 -16.84 -10.01
N ALA A 22 4.10 -18.11 -9.90
CA ALA A 22 3.05 -18.61 -9.03
C ALA A 22 3.59 -19.76 -8.20
N ARG A 23 3.41 -19.70 -6.88
CA ARG A 23 3.81 -20.77 -5.95
C ARG A 23 2.87 -21.98 -6.06
N ALA A 24 3.39 -23.13 -6.49
CA ALA A 24 2.82 -24.44 -6.23
C ALA A 24 3.33 -24.98 -4.86
N GLU A 25 2.74 -26.06 -4.35
CA GLU A 25 2.96 -26.58 -2.99
C GLU A 25 4.43 -26.92 -2.67
N SER A 26 5.24 -27.22 -3.68
CA SER A 26 6.67 -27.55 -3.53
C SER A 26 7.61 -26.81 -4.48
N ASP A 27 7.10 -25.99 -5.41
CA ASP A 27 7.95 -25.27 -6.38
C ASP A 27 7.28 -24.02 -6.97
N SER A 28 8.06 -23.04 -7.41
CA SER A 28 7.53 -21.84 -8.09
C SER A 28 7.48 -22.05 -9.59
N ARG A 29 6.30 -21.98 -10.21
CA ARG A 29 6.13 -22.10 -11.67
C ARG A 29 5.91 -20.75 -12.31
N PHE A 30 6.36 -20.57 -13.56
CA PHE A 30 6.01 -19.39 -14.33
C PHE A 30 4.50 -19.33 -14.60
N ALA A 31 3.92 -18.15 -14.48
CA ALA A 31 2.50 -17.92 -14.70
C ALA A 31 2.29 -16.62 -15.48
N THR A 32 1.23 -16.59 -16.29
CA THR A 32 0.81 -15.36 -16.94
C THR A 32 0.09 -14.47 -15.94
N THR A 33 0.34 -13.16 -16.03
CA THR A 33 -0.22 -12.14 -15.15
C THR A 33 -0.47 -10.87 -15.94
N ARG A 34 -1.45 -10.06 -15.50
CA ARG A 34 -1.72 -8.75 -16.11
C ARG A 34 -0.93 -7.65 -15.43
N VAL A 35 -0.56 -6.64 -16.21
CA VAL A 35 -0.06 -5.36 -15.74
C VAL A 35 -1.23 -4.55 -15.21
N LEU A 36 -1.20 -4.23 -13.92
CA LEU A 36 -2.24 -3.54 -13.17
C LEU A 36 -1.96 -2.03 -13.04
N ALA A 37 -0.68 -1.65 -13.06
CA ALA A 37 -0.24 -0.27 -13.00
C ALA A 37 1.12 -0.13 -13.71
N HIS A 38 1.41 1.06 -14.22
CA HIS A 38 2.68 1.43 -14.85
C HIS A 38 2.98 2.90 -14.52
N TRP A 39 4.20 3.21 -14.12
CA TRP A 39 4.61 4.58 -13.80
C TRP A 39 6.12 4.78 -13.99
N THR A 40 6.53 6.04 -13.95
CA THR A 40 7.94 6.46 -14.06
C THR A 40 8.40 7.13 -12.78
N VAL A 41 9.65 6.87 -12.37
CA VAL A 41 10.32 7.49 -11.22
C VAL A 41 11.75 7.86 -11.58
N ASN A 42 12.21 9.05 -11.19
CA ASN A 42 13.61 9.45 -11.31
C ASN A 42 14.36 9.06 -10.02
N LYS A 43 15.32 8.13 -10.11
CA LYS A 43 16.14 7.71 -8.95
C LYS A 43 17.51 7.18 -9.39
N PRO A 44 18.49 7.03 -8.47
CA PRO A 44 19.76 6.38 -8.78
C PRO A 44 19.55 4.99 -9.39
N ALA A 45 20.11 4.79 -10.59
CA ALA A 45 20.00 3.57 -11.35
C ALA A 45 21.34 2.84 -11.39
N TYR A 46 21.28 1.54 -11.60
CA TYR A 46 22.42 0.65 -11.76
C TYR A 46 22.22 -0.20 -13.01
N ARG A 47 23.30 -0.41 -13.75
CA ARG A 47 23.39 -1.43 -14.80
C ARG A 47 23.83 -2.73 -14.14
N VAL A 48 23.00 -3.77 -14.24
CA VAL A 48 23.37 -5.13 -13.89
C VAL A 48 23.69 -5.86 -15.20
N GLY A 49 24.97 -6.11 -15.44
CA GLY A 49 25.44 -6.93 -16.54
C GLY A 49 25.27 -8.41 -16.21
N LEU A 50 24.74 -9.19 -17.14
CA LEU A 50 24.57 -10.63 -17.00
C LEU A 50 25.43 -11.40 -18.01
N GLN A 51 25.85 -12.60 -17.62
CA GLN A 51 26.53 -13.53 -18.50
C GLN A 51 25.67 -13.79 -19.76
N GLY A 52 26.29 -13.72 -20.93
CA GLY A 52 25.60 -13.77 -22.22
C GLY A 52 25.31 -12.38 -22.82
N GLY A 53 25.80 -11.30 -22.21
CA GLY A 53 25.78 -9.93 -22.78
C GLY A 53 24.48 -9.16 -22.57
N SER A 54 23.50 -9.74 -21.88
CA SER A 54 22.26 -9.06 -21.54
C SER A 54 22.44 -8.11 -20.35
N GLU A 55 21.78 -6.95 -20.39
CA GLU A 55 21.84 -5.96 -19.31
C GLU A 55 20.45 -5.69 -18.72
N LEU A 56 20.42 -5.34 -17.44
CA LEU A 56 19.25 -4.85 -16.73
C LEU A 56 19.56 -3.46 -16.18
N VAL A 57 18.65 -2.53 -16.34
CA VAL A 57 18.73 -1.23 -15.68
C VAL A 57 17.64 -1.17 -14.61
N ALA A 58 18.08 -1.09 -13.37
CA ALA A 58 17.18 -1.10 -12.21
C ALA A 58 17.74 -0.18 -11.12
N SER A 59 16.91 0.21 -10.18
CA SER A 59 17.38 0.98 -9.03
C SER A 59 18.06 0.07 -8.00
N GLY A 60 18.90 0.64 -7.14
CA GLY A 60 19.72 -0.14 -6.19
C GLY A 60 18.88 -0.97 -5.20
N ASP A 61 17.67 -0.54 -4.96
CA ASP A 61 16.64 -1.16 -4.15
C ASP A 61 15.81 -2.25 -4.83
N HIS A 62 15.93 -2.38 -6.14
CA HIS A 62 15.22 -3.43 -6.86
C HIS A 62 15.77 -4.80 -6.47
N ARG A 63 14.95 -5.85 -6.53
CA ARG A 63 15.39 -7.22 -6.19
C ARG A 63 15.22 -8.18 -7.35
N PHE A 64 16.22 -9.03 -7.49
CA PHE A 64 16.18 -10.20 -8.37
C PHE A 64 16.25 -11.48 -7.52
N LEU A 65 15.54 -12.51 -7.95
CA LEU A 65 15.65 -13.83 -7.31
C LEU A 65 16.96 -14.48 -7.75
N SER A 66 17.82 -14.86 -6.80
CA SER A 66 19.02 -15.66 -7.05
C SER A 66 18.90 -17.05 -6.42
N GLN A 67 19.84 -17.95 -6.73
CA GLN A 67 19.94 -19.25 -6.06
C GLN A 67 20.07 -19.15 -4.54
N GLY A 68 20.65 -18.05 -4.05
CA GLY A 68 20.77 -17.73 -2.62
C GLY A 68 19.61 -16.92 -2.06
N GLY A 69 18.47 -16.88 -2.75
CA GLY A 69 17.30 -16.09 -2.37
C GLY A 69 17.25 -14.70 -3.03
N TRP A 70 16.39 -13.83 -2.52
CA TRP A 70 16.23 -12.49 -3.07
C TRP A 70 17.43 -11.60 -2.78
N ARG A 71 17.96 -10.95 -3.83
CA ARG A 71 19.12 -10.05 -3.75
C ARG A 71 18.77 -8.67 -4.27
N PHE A 72 19.10 -7.65 -3.49
CA PHE A 72 18.99 -6.25 -3.91
C PHE A 72 20.04 -5.91 -4.96
N VAL A 73 19.76 -5.00 -5.88
CA VAL A 73 20.74 -4.59 -6.90
C VAL A 73 21.98 -3.95 -6.28
N ALA A 74 21.81 -3.12 -5.25
CA ALA A 74 22.89 -2.42 -4.58
C ALA A 74 22.73 -2.49 -3.06
N PRO A 75 23.82 -2.29 -2.29
CA PRO A 75 23.74 -2.14 -0.84
C PRO A 75 22.80 -0.99 -0.43
N CYS A 76 22.32 -1.03 0.80
CA CYS A 76 21.58 0.09 1.38
C CYS A 76 22.54 1.14 1.97
N ASN A 77 22.07 2.39 2.02
CA ASN A 77 22.79 3.45 2.70
C ASN A 77 22.41 3.44 4.19
N GLY A 78 23.30 2.95 5.08
CA GLY A 78 23.10 2.92 6.54
C GLY A 78 23.78 1.76 7.27
N ASP A 79 23.54 1.64 8.58
CA ASP A 79 24.24 0.71 9.50
C ASP A 79 23.81 -0.78 9.41
N GLY A 80 22.96 -1.14 8.45
CA GLY A 80 22.54 -2.53 8.21
C GLY A 80 23.00 -3.01 6.84
N GLN A 81 23.54 -4.23 6.74
CA GLN A 81 23.82 -4.86 5.46
C GLN A 81 22.62 -5.70 4.99
N ARG A 82 22.05 -5.34 3.84
CA ARG A 82 21.06 -6.18 3.14
C ARG A 82 21.74 -7.10 2.12
N PRO A 83 21.23 -8.33 1.88
CA PRO A 83 21.73 -9.20 0.83
C PRO A 83 21.58 -8.52 -0.53
N HIS A 84 22.70 -8.18 -1.17
CA HIS A 84 22.72 -7.53 -2.47
C HIS A 84 23.48 -8.36 -3.48
N LEU A 85 23.32 -8.02 -4.76
CA LEU A 85 23.99 -8.66 -5.87
C LEU A 85 25.49 -8.43 -5.76
N SER A 86 26.21 -9.53 -5.76
CA SER A 86 27.65 -9.55 -5.99
C SER A 86 27.92 -10.09 -7.39
N VAL A 87 29.11 -9.82 -7.91
CA VAL A 87 29.61 -10.57 -9.07
C VAL A 87 29.56 -12.05 -8.72
N ASP A 88 29.17 -12.86 -9.70
CA ASP A 88 28.95 -14.31 -9.61
C ASP A 88 27.65 -14.79 -8.95
N ASP A 89 26.81 -13.88 -8.42
CA ASP A 89 25.44 -14.27 -8.04
C ASP A 89 24.68 -14.82 -9.26
N THR A 90 24.03 -15.97 -9.08
CA THR A 90 23.28 -16.64 -10.15
C THR A 90 21.79 -16.34 -10.02
N LEU A 91 21.29 -15.50 -10.92
CA LEU A 91 19.87 -15.12 -10.99
C LEU A 91 19.04 -16.24 -11.59
N ILE A 92 17.87 -16.47 -11.01
CA ILE A 92 16.89 -17.45 -11.47
C ILE A 92 16.21 -16.91 -12.71
N GLY A 93 16.35 -17.65 -13.81
CA GLY A 93 15.80 -17.26 -15.12
C GLY A 93 14.73 -18.21 -15.64
N VAL A 94 14.03 -17.76 -16.68
CA VAL A 94 12.94 -18.54 -17.34
C VAL A 94 13.49 -19.72 -18.11
N ASP A 95 14.51 -19.48 -18.94
CA ASP A 95 15.11 -20.52 -19.79
C ASP A 95 16.43 -21.02 -19.21
N THR A 96 17.25 -20.10 -18.70
CA THR A 96 18.54 -20.39 -18.08
C THR A 96 18.81 -19.40 -16.97
N ASN A 97 19.47 -19.89 -15.93
CA ASN A 97 19.98 -19.02 -14.89
C ASN A 97 21.11 -18.15 -15.43
N ARG A 98 21.17 -16.90 -14.97
CA ARG A 98 22.12 -15.92 -15.48
C ARG A 98 23.03 -15.43 -14.37
N ARG A 99 24.33 -15.55 -14.58
CA ARG A 99 25.32 -15.06 -13.62
C ARG A 99 25.48 -13.55 -13.76
N VAL A 100 25.52 -12.83 -12.63
CA VAL A 100 25.84 -11.41 -12.59
C VAL A 100 27.33 -11.22 -12.87
N VAL A 101 27.67 -10.42 -13.88
CA VAL A 101 29.07 -10.12 -14.25
C VAL A 101 29.50 -8.71 -13.84
N ALA A 102 28.55 -7.79 -13.68
CA ALA A 102 28.81 -6.42 -13.24
C ALA A 102 27.58 -5.78 -12.60
N VAL A 103 27.80 -4.88 -11.65
CA VAL A 103 26.78 -3.98 -11.10
C VAL A 103 27.38 -2.57 -11.04
N GLU A 104 26.94 -1.69 -11.93
CA GLU A 104 27.57 -0.38 -12.15
C GLU A 104 26.57 0.76 -11.91
N PRO A 105 26.89 1.81 -11.14
CA PRO A 105 26.02 2.96 -10.99
C PRO A 105 25.91 3.75 -12.31
N LEU A 106 24.70 4.19 -12.64
CA LEU A 106 24.38 4.98 -13.84
C LEU A 106 23.93 6.42 -13.53
N GLY A 107 23.99 6.82 -12.25
CA GLY A 107 23.46 8.11 -11.78
C GLY A 107 21.93 8.13 -11.72
N VAL A 108 21.36 9.32 -11.51
CA VAL A 108 19.91 9.52 -11.43
C VAL A 108 19.33 9.58 -12.84
N ARG A 109 18.34 8.73 -13.12
CA ARG A 109 17.65 8.73 -14.43
C ARG A 109 16.21 8.22 -14.30
N PRO A 110 15.37 8.40 -15.34
CA PRO A 110 14.03 7.82 -15.37
C PRO A 110 14.12 6.29 -15.36
N LEU A 111 13.37 5.68 -14.44
CA LEU A 111 13.11 4.26 -14.36
C LEU A 111 11.61 4.03 -14.45
N PHE A 112 11.24 2.91 -15.05
CA PHE A 112 9.85 2.50 -15.23
C PHE A 112 9.56 1.36 -14.27
N ASP A 113 8.35 1.34 -13.73
CA ASP A 113 7.93 0.31 -12.79
C ASP A 113 6.47 -0.07 -13.08
N ILE A 114 6.12 -1.30 -12.73
CA ILE A 114 4.82 -1.88 -12.99
C ILE A 114 4.30 -2.62 -11.76
N THR A 115 2.99 -2.75 -11.62
CA THR A 115 2.39 -3.71 -10.68
C THR A 115 1.79 -4.86 -11.47
N THR A 116 2.02 -6.09 -11.04
CA THR A 116 1.39 -7.28 -11.62
C THR A 116 0.44 -7.98 -10.65
N GLY A 117 -0.42 -8.84 -11.18
CA GLY A 117 -1.28 -9.73 -10.39
C GLY A 117 -0.54 -10.75 -9.52
N THR A 118 0.64 -11.20 -9.93
CA THR A 118 1.46 -12.18 -9.17
C THR A 118 2.35 -11.55 -8.10
N GLY A 119 2.60 -10.23 -8.18
CA GLY A 119 3.53 -9.54 -7.28
C GLY A 119 5.00 -9.68 -7.70
N ASP A 120 5.25 -10.11 -8.93
CA ASP A 120 6.55 -10.20 -9.60
C ASP A 120 6.37 -10.19 -11.13
N PHE A 121 7.47 -10.09 -11.87
CA PHE A 121 7.48 -10.23 -13.32
C PHE A 121 8.83 -10.72 -13.82
N ILE A 122 8.91 -11.10 -15.10
CA ILE A 122 10.16 -11.46 -15.75
C ILE A 122 10.75 -10.22 -16.44
N ALA A 123 11.93 -9.80 -15.98
CA ALA A 123 12.72 -8.73 -16.58
C ALA A 123 13.95 -9.33 -17.26
N ASN A 124 14.07 -9.18 -18.58
CA ASN A 124 15.18 -9.73 -19.38
C ASN A 124 15.54 -11.20 -19.04
N GLY A 125 14.51 -12.02 -18.84
CA GLY A 125 14.65 -13.43 -18.56
C GLY A 125 14.88 -13.81 -17.09
N VAL A 126 14.90 -12.88 -16.14
CA VAL A 126 15.04 -13.17 -14.69
C VAL A 126 13.87 -12.64 -13.86
N VAL A 127 13.63 -13.24 -12.69
CA VAL A 127 12.49 -12.90 -11.81
C VAL A 127 12.73 -11.62 -11.01
N SER A 128 11.77 -10.70 -11.06
CA SER A 128 11.78 -9.34 -10.51
C SER A 128 10.55 -9.08 -9.63
N HIS A 129 10.67 -8.37 -8.50
CA HIS A 129 9.62 -8.28 -7.46
C HIS A 129 8.78 -6.98 -7.43
N ASN A 130 7.47 -7.09 -7.09
CA ASN A 130 6.51 -6.00 -6.86
C ASN A 130 5.87 -5.98 -5.43
N CYS A 131 5.79 -4.78 -4.82
CA CYS A 131 5.57 -4.45 -3.37
C CYS A 131 4.13 -4.07 -2.93
N TYR A 132 3.91 -3.73 -1.63
CA TYR A 132 2.73 -3.00 -1.12
C TYR A 132 2.90 -1.95 0.04
N ALA A 133 3.96 -1.89 0.88
CA ALA A 133 4.22 -0.72 1.77
C ALA A 133 5.59 -0.78 2.48
N ARG A 134 5.86 -1.77 3.33
CA ARG A 134 7.20 -1.99 3.91
C ARG A 134 8.29 -2.24 2.85
N PRO A 135 8.00 -3.00 1.77
CA PRO A 135 8.94 -3.11 0.66
C PRO A 135 9.07 -1.81 -0.16
N SER A 136 8.32 -0.73 0.14
CA SER A 136 8.48 0.56 -0.56
C SER A 136 9.61 1.38 0.04
N HIS A 137 9.92 1.20 1.33
CA HIS A 137 11.17 1.68 1.91
C HIS A 137 12.36 0.93 1.33
N GLU A 138 12.19 -0.37 1.08
CA GLU A 138 13.18 -1.14 0.32
C GLU A 138 13.47 -0.42 -0.99
N TYR A 139 12.43 0.01 -1.73
CA TYR A 139 12.54 0.80 -2.98
C TYR A 139 13.25 2.15 -2.92
N LEU A 140 13.56 2.63 -1.72
CA LEU A 140 14.22 3.90 -1.51
C LEU A 140 15.62 3.70 -0.90
N GLY A 141 16.11 2.46 -0.87
CA GLY A 141 17.42 2.11 -0.33
C GLY A 141 17.42 1.86 1.19
N PHE A 142 16.24 1.72 1.81
CA PHE A 142 16.07 1.54 3.25
C PHE A 142 15.62 0.11 3.61
N SER A 143 15.83 -0.36 4.84
CA SER A 143 15.33 -1.66 5.30
C SER A 143 13.81 -1.68 5.54
N ALA A 144 13.13 -2.80 5.25
CA ALA A 144 11.71 -3.01 5.55
C ALA A 144 11.40 -3.16 7.06
N GLY A 145 12.44 -3.32 7.88
CA GLY A 145 12.37 -3.40 9.34
C GLY A 145 12.66 -2.06 10.00
N LEU A 146 13.91 -1.87 10.47
CA LEU A 146 14.30 -0.75 11.31
C LEU A 146 14.15 0.62 10.63
N ASP A 147 14.55 0.76 9.37
CA ASP A 147 14.45 2.06 8.67
C ASP A 147 12.99 2.41 8.35
N PHE A 148 12.17 1.42 7.98
CA PHE A 148 10.72 1.62 7.84
C PHE A 148 10.11 2.24 9.09
N GLU A 149 10.61 1.83 10.25
CA GLU A 149 10.15 2.32 11.53
C GLU A 149 10.78 3.66 11.91
N THR A 150 12.05 3.90 11.62
CA THR A 150 12.75 5.08 12.14
C THR A 150 12.81 6.25 11.15
N LYS A 151 12.58 6.02 9.85
CA LYS A 151 12.73 7.02 8.80
C LYS A 151 11.41 7.30 8.09
N ILE A 152 11.01 8.57 8.15
CA ILE A 152 9.86 9.09 7.41
C ILE A 152 10.38 9.82 6.17
N LEU A 153 9.89 9.41 5.01
CA LEU A 153 10.24 10.01 3.72
C LEU A 153 9.19 11.05 3.41
N VAL A 154 9.65 12.25 3.09
CA VAL A 154 8.81 13.43 2.91
C VAL A 154 8.97 13.92 1.49
N LYS A 155 7.86 14.33 0.89
CA LYS A 155 7.81 15.06 -0.39
C LYS A 155 7.41 16.51 -0.12
N PRO A 156 8.37 17.43 0.12
CA PRO A 156 8.06 18.78 0.63
C PRO A 156 7.24 19.63 -0.35
N ASP A 157 7.40 19.34 -1.64
CA ASP A 157 6.76 19.99 -2.79
C ASP A 157 5.46 19.28 -3.23
N ALA A 158 4.92 18.37 -2.42
CA ALA A 158 3.70 17.64 -2.75
C ALA A 158 2.50 18.54 -3.08
N PRO A 159 2.21 19.63 -2.33
CA PRO A 159 1.12 20.54 -2.65
C PRO A 159 1.32 21.25 -4.00
N GLU A 160 2.54 21.71 -4.29
CA GLU A 160 2.89 22.40 -5.52
C GLU A 160 2.76 21.50 -6.74
N LEU A 161 3.27 20.27 -6.64
CA LEU A 161 3.17 19.28 -7.71
C LEU A 161 1.73 18.82 -7.94
N LEU A 162 0.93 18.72 -6.88
CA LEU A 162 -0.51 18.44 -6.99
C LEU A 162 -1.21 19.58 -7.75
N GLU A 163 -0.90 20.82 -7.40
CA GLU A 163 -1.47 21.98 -8.06
C GLU A 163 -1.05 22.06 -9.53
N GLU A 164 0.23 21.83 -9.82
CA GLU A 164 0.74 21.74 -11.18
C GLU A 164 0.00 20.67 -11.99
N ALA A 165 -0.21 19.48 -11.42
CA ALA A 165 -0.96 18.42 -12.06
C ALA A 165 -2.40 18.87 -12.41
N PHE A 166 -3.12 19.51 -11.49
CA PHE A 166 -4.48 20.01 -11.73
C PHE A 166 -4.54 21.14 -12.76
N ARG A 167 -3.48 21.95 -12.88
CA ARG A 167 -3.39 23.01 -13.91
C ARG A 167 -3.23 22.46 -15.33
N ARG A 168 -2.72 21.23 -15.50
CA ARG A 168 -2.51 20.66 -16.83
C ARG A 168 -3.84 20.55 -17.59
N PRO A 169 -3.91 20.97 -18.86
CA PRO A 169 -5.11 20.82 -19.69
C PRO A 169 -5.57 19.36 -19.82
N SER A 170 -4.63 18.41 -19.74
CA SER A 170 -4.88 16.98 -19.82
C SER A 170 -5.43 16.35 -18.53
N TRP A 171 -5.49 17.08 -17.41
CA TRP A 171 -6.02 16.52 -16.17
C TRP A 171 -7.54 16.30 -16.26
N GLU A 172 -7.99 15.11 -15.95
CA GLU A 172 -9.42 14.84 -15.80
C GLU A 172 -9.73 14.63 -14.32
N ALA A 173 -10.75 15.34 -13.84
CA ALA A 173 -11.16 15.29 -12.45
C ALA A 173 -11.52 13.85 -12.07
N GLN A 174 -10.83 13.34 -11.06
CA GLN A 174 -10.97 11.98 -10.59
C GLN A 174 -10.68 11.93 -9.09
N VAL A 175 -11.18 10.90 -8.41
CA VAL A 175 -10.93 10.72 -6.98
C VAL A 175 -9.46 10.37 -6.77
N VAL A 176 -8.74 11.26 -6.09
CA VAL A 176 -7.38 10.98 -5.66
C VAL A 176 -7.43 10.36 -4.26
N ALA A 177 -6.80 9.21 -4.08
CA ALA A 177 -6.69 8.58 -2.77
C ALA A 177 -5.40 9.03 -2.07
N LEU A 178 -5.54 9.65 -0.90
CA LEU A 178 -4.43 9.87 0.03
C LEU A 178 -4.27 8.66 0.95
N SER A 179 -3.02 8.46 1.39
CA SER A 179 -2.61 7.31 2.20
C SER A 179 -2.69 5.94 1.53
N GLY A 180 -2.46 5.86 0.22
CA GLY A 180 -2.45 4.59 -0.51
C GLY A 180 -1.30 3.66 -0.13
N ASN A 181 -0.18 4.20 0.37
CA ASN A 181 1.03 3.44 0.72
C ASN A 181 1.54 3.75 2.14
N THR A 182 1.57 5.03 2.52
CA THR A 182 1.93 5.51 3.87
C THR A 182 0.89 6.50 4.37
N ASP A 183 0.66 6.56 5.69
CA ASP A 183 -0.35 7.46 6.27
C ASP A 183 0.05 8.94 6.11
N CYS A 184 -0.79 9.74 5.44
CA CYS A 184 -0.54 11.17 5.24
C CYS A 184 -0.58 12.01 6.54
N TYR A 185 -1.03 11.42 7.65
CA TYR A 185 -1.03 12.05 8.98
C TYR A 185 -0.02 11.41 9.96
N GLN A 186 1.09 10.88 9.45
CA GLN A 186 2.24 10.48 10.27
C GLN A 186 2.70 11.61 11.21
N PRO A 187 3.38 11.33 12.35
CA PRO A 187 3.71 12.33 13.36
C PRO A 187 4.38 13.61 12.86
N VAL A 188 5.19 13.53 11.80
CA VAL A 188 5.89 14.67 11.20
C VAL A 188 4.93 15.69 10.56
N GLU A 189 3.73 15.27 10.14
CA GLU A 189 2.70 16.12 9.53
C GLU A 189 2.20 17.22 10.47
N ARG A 190 2.34 17.04 11.80
CA ARG A 190 2.05 18.09 12.78
C ARG A 190 2.89 19.36 12.54
N ARG A 191 4.12 19.19 12.05
CA ARG A 191 5.05 20.29 11.80
C ARG A 191 5.01 20.75 10.34
N LEU A 192 4.90 19.79 9.41
CA LEU A 192 5.05 20.10 7.98
C LEU A 192 3.77 20.65 7.34
N GLY A 193 2.59 20.23 7.80
CA GLY A 193 1.31 20.69 7.26
C GLY A 193 1.12 20.38 5.77
N LEU A 194 1.80 19.36 5.21
CA LEU A 194 1.75 19.06 3.79
C LEU A 194 0.38 18.54 3.38
N THR A 195 -0.20 17.67 4.20
CA THR A 195 -1.55 17.13 3.94
C THR A 195 -2.58 18.23 3.98
N ARG A 196 -2.48 19.15 4.96
CA ARG A 196 -3.36 20.33 5.02
C ARG A 196 -3.25 21.18 3.75
N ARG A 197 -2.03 21.51 3.31
CA ARG A 197 -1.78 22.28 2.09
C ARG A 197 -2.29 21.56 0.84
N CYS A 198 -2.16 20.23 0.78
CA CYS A 198 -2.79 19.44 -0.29
C CYS A 198 -4.32 19.55 -0.25
N LEU A 199 -4.96 19.50 0.94
CA LEU A 199 -6.41 19.70 1.08
C LEU A 199 -6.86 21.09 0.63
N GLU A 200 -6.06 22.12 0.86
CA GLU A 200 -6.29 23.48 0.33
C GLU A 200 -6.28 23.47 -1.21
N VAL A 201 -5.36 22.75 -1.84
CA VAL A 201 -5.31 22.57 -3.30
C VAL A 201 -6.53 21.78 -3.80
N PHE A 202 -6.90 20.68 -3.14
CA PHE A 202 -8.12 19.93 -3.49
C PHE A 202 -9.37 20.81 -3.44
N LEU A 203 -9.50 21.63 -2.39
CA LEU A 203 -10.62 22.54 -2.23
C LEU A 203 -10.60 23.67 -3.28
N LYS A 204 -9.44 24.27 -3.53
CA LYS A 204 -9.25 25.33 -4.54
C LYS A 204 -9.71 24.86 -5.91
N TYR A 205 -9.27 23.69 -6.35
CA TYR A 205 -9.63 23.13 -7.66
C TYR A 205 -10.93 22.34 -7.65
N ARG A 206 -11.53 22.14 -6.47
CA ARG A 206 -12.71 21.31 -6.24
C ARG A 206 -12.55 19.90 -6.83
N ASN A 207 -11.36 19.33 -6.71
CA ASN A 207 -11.09 17.95 -7.13
C ASN A 207 -11.42 17.01 -5.97
N PRO A 208 -12.13 15.89 -6.21
CA PRO A 208 -12.48 14.98 -5.13
C PRO A 208 -11.27 14.21 -4.58
N VAL A 209 -11.32 13.91 -3.27
CA VAL A 209 -10.26 13.23 -2.53
C VAL A 209 -10.83 12.22 -1.54
N ALA A 210 -10.26 11.02 -1.49
CA ALA A 210 -10.55 10.02 -0.46
C ALA A 210 -9.34 9.88 0.47
N LEU A 211 -9.56 9.86 1.78
CA LEU A 211 -8.49 9.73 2.77
C LEU A 211 -8.66 8.45 3.59
N ILE A 212 -7.54 7.79 3.90
CA ILE A 212 -7.48 6.69 4.87
C ILE A 212 -6.45 7.06 5.94
N THR A 213 -6.74 6.88 7.22
CA THR A 213 -5.76 7.19 8.29
C THR A 213 -6.01 6.42 9.58
N LYS A 214 -4.95 6.23 10.37
CA LYS A 214 -4.98 5.73 11.76
C LYS A 214 -4.76 6.85 12.78
N SER A 215 -4.66 8.11 12.32
CA SER A 215 -4.26 9.26 13.13
C SER A 215 -5.46 10.14 13.46
N SER A 216 -5.59 10.53 14.73
CA SER A 216 -6.57 11.54 15.16
C SER A 216 -6.21 12.95 14.67
N LEU A 217 -5.01 13.16 14.12
CA LEU A 217 -4.56 14.44 13.59
C LEU A 217 -5.44 14.96 12.43
N VAL A 218 -6.16 14.07 11.75
CA VAL A 218 -7.15 14.44 10.72
C VAL A 218 -8.18 15.47 11.23
N THR A 219 -8.45 15.49 12.55
CA THR A 219 -9.38 16.45 13.16
C THR A 219 -8.89 17.91 13.10
N ARG A 220 -7.57 18.14 12.92
CA ARG A 220 -7.00 19.47 12.69
C ARG A 220 -7.61 20.14 11.45
N ASP A 221 -7.92 19.33 10.43
CA ASP A 221 -8.28 19.83 9.09
C ASP A 221 -9.81 19.75 8.84
N LEU A 222 -10.63 19.66 9.91
CA LEU A 222 -12.10 19.63 9.84
C LEU A 222 -12.71 20.85 9.14
N ASP A 223 -12.03 21.99 9.18
CA ASP A 223 -12.43 23.20 8.48
C ASP A 223 -12.40 23.04 6.96
N LEU A 224 -11.36 22.41 6.42
CA LEU A 224 -11.22 22.10 4.99
C LEU A 224 -12.07 20.89 4.59
N LEU A 225 -12.05 19.83 5.41
CA LEU A 225 -12.82 18.61 5.16
C LEU A 225 -14.33 18.89 5.15
N GLY A 226 -14.82 19.74 6.05
CA GLY A 226 -16.23 20.17 6.03
C GLY A 226 -16.61 20.93 4.77
N GLN A 227 -15.73 21.80 4.24
CA GLN A 227 -15.98 22.53 2.99
C GLN A 227 -15.99 21.60 1.77
N LEU A 228 -15.07 20.63 1.72
CA LEU A 228 -15.06 19.60 0.68
C LEU A 228 -16.32 18.72 0.77
N ALA A 229 -16.75 18.36 1.98
CA ALA A 229 -17.92 17.51 2.21
C ALA A 229 -19.21 18.19 1.76
N ALA A 230 -19.34 19.51 1.95
CA ALA A 230 -20.47 20.29 1.46
C ALA A 230 -20.63 20.30 -0.08
N LEU A 231 -19.59 19.85 -0.81
CA LEU A 231 -19.57 19.71 -2.26
C LEU A 231 -19.51 18.24 -2.72
N ASP A 232 -19.69 17.28 -1.80
CA ASP A 232 -19.55 15.84 -2.05
C ASP A 232 -18.15 15.46 -2.61
N LEU A 233 -17.10 16.20 -2.20
CA LEU A 233 -15.73 16.02 -2.71
C LEU A 233 -14.83 15.20 -1.81
N VAL A 234 -15.26 14.83 -0.60
CA VAL A 234 -14.41 14.09 0.34
C VAL A 234 -15.11 12.94 1.02
N SER A 235 -14.36 11.85 1.22
CA SER A 235 -14.70 10.81 2.19
C SER A 235 -13.46 10.46 3.01
N VAL A 236 -13.67 10.16 4.30
CA VAL A 236 -12.59 9.79 5.23
C VAL A 236 -12.84 8.41 5.79
N THR A 237 -11.84 7.54 5.72
CA THR A 237 -11.88 6.21 6.32
C THR A 237 -10.90 6.14 7.48
N ILE A 238 -11.39 5.87 8.68
CA ILE A 238 -10.56 5.67 9.87
C ILE A 238 -10.26 4.17 10.02
N SER A 239 -8.98 3.82 10.08
CA SER A 239 -8.55 2.44 10.30
C SER A 239 -8.51 2.11 11.79
N VAL A 240 -9.41 1.24 12.23
CA VAL A 240 -9.48 0.75 13.63
C VAL A 240 -9.27 -0.76 13.60
N THR A 241 -8.14 -1.20 14.16
CA THR A 241 -7.68 -2.60 14.12
C THR A 241 -8.21 -3.42 15.29
N THR A 242 -8.34 -2.80 16.45
CA THR A 242 -8.78 -3.41 17.72
C THR A 242 -9.32 -2.31 18.61
N LEU A 243 -10.24 -2.65 19.51
CA LEU A 243 -10.69 -1.79 20.62
C LEU A 243 -9.81 -1.97 21.86
N ASP A 244 -9.04 -3.05 21.94
CA ASP A 244 -8.13 -3.33 23.05
C ASP A 244 -6.90 -2.38 22.99
N PRO A 245 -6.73 -1.47 23.96
CA PRO A 245 -5.61 -0.54 23.99
C PRO A 245 -4.26 -1.23 24.20
N GLU A 246 -4.22 -2.40 24.87
CA GLU A 246 -2.99 -3.15 25.07
C GLU A 246 -2.55 -3.79 23.76
N LEU A 247 -3.46 -4.50 23.09
CA LEU A 247 -3.18 -5.08 21.77
C LEU A 247 -2.81 -4.00 20.74
N ALA A 248 -3.50 -2.86 20.75
CA ALA A 248 -3.17 -1.73 19.88
C ALA A 248 -1.75 -1.19 20.12
N ARG A 249 -1.31 -1.11 21.39
CA ARG A 249 0.03 -0.64 21.74
C ARG A 249 1.12 -1.60 21.25
N VAL A 250 0.85 -2.90 21.25
CA VAL A 250 1.79 -3.93 20.78
C VAL A 250 1.83 -3.97 19.25
N MET A 251 0.67 -3.88 18.58
CA MET A 251 0.57 -3.94 17.11
C MET A 251 0.97 -2.63 16.42
N GLU A 252 0.59 -1.50 17.00
CA GLU A 252 0.65 -0.19 16.36
C GLU A 252 1.13 0.91 17.33
N PRO A 253 2.32 0.76 17.96
CA PRO A 253 2.78 1.60 19.08
C PRO A 253 2.87 3.10 18.80
N ARG A 254 2.86 3.50 17.52
CA ARG A 254 3.00 4.90 17.07
C ARG A 254 1.74 5.47 16.45
N ALA A 255 0.68 4.67 16.34
CA ALA A 255 -0.62 5.12 15.87
C ALA A 255 -1.43 5.70 17.05
N ALA A 256 -2.51 6.43 16.75
CA ALA A 256 -3.40 6.90 17.80
C ALA A 256 -4.05 5.71 18.53
N ALA A 257 -4.35 5.85 19.82
CA ALA A 257 -5.09 4.85 20.58
C ALA A 257 -6.48 4.61 19.94
N PRO A 258 -7.07 3.40 20.06
CA PRO A 258 -8.37 3.08 19.47
C PRO A 258 -9.46 4.12 19.77
N GLU A 259 -9.60 4.52 21.04
CA GLU A 259 -10.58 5.53 21.44
C GLU A 259 -10.36 6.87 20.74
N LYS A 260 -9.11 7.31 20.56
CA LYS A 260 -8.80 8.56 19.83
C LYS A 260 -9.14 8.49 18.35
N ARG A 261 -9.09 7.30 17.74
CA ARG A 261 -9.53 7.09 16.35
C ARG A 261 -11.05 7.17 16.25
N LEU A 262 -11.74 6.60 17.23
CA LEU A 262 -13.19 6.64 17.36
C LEU A 262 -13.72 8.05 17.65
N GLU A 263 -13.06 8.82 18.53
CA GLU A 263 -13.34 10.25 18.75
C GLU A 263 -13.14 11.07 17.46
N ALA A 264 -12.11 10.77 16.68
CA ALA A 264 -11.86 11.43 15.40
C ALA A 264 -12.95 11.11 14.36
N LEU A 265 -13.41 9.86 14.31
CA LEU A 265 -14.57 9.45 13.51
C LEU A 265 -15.82 10.25 13.91
N GLU A 266 -16.09 10.38 15.21
CA GLU A 266 -17.23 11.15 15.71
C GLU A 266 -17.14 12.63 15.33
N ALA A 267 -15.95 13.23 15.46
CA ALA A 267 -15.73 14.62 15.08
C ALA A 267 -15.96 14.88 13.58
N LEU A 268 -15.54 13.93 12.71
CA LEU A 268 -15.81 13.99 11.27
C LEU A 268 -17.31 13.91 10.98
N ALA A 269 -18.00 12.94 11.59
CA ALA A 269 -19.44 12.75 11.41
C ALA A 269 -20.23 13.97 11.88
N ARG A 270 -19.90 14.55 13.04
CA ARG A 270 -20.51 15.79 13.56
C ARG A 270 -20.32 16.99 12.63
N ARG A 271 -19.25 17.01 11.83
CA ARG A 271 -18.98 18.06 10.84
C ARG A 271 -19.66 17.79 9.48
N GLY A 272 -20.43 16.71 9.36
CA GLY A 272 -21.07 16.29 8.11
C GLY A 272 -20.10 15.70 7.10
N VAL A 273 -18.88 15.34 7.51
CA VAL A 273 -17.91 14.68 6.62
C VAL A 273 -18.26 13.21 6.51
N PRO A 274 -18.52 12.67 5.30
CA PRO A 274 -18.81 11.25 5.15
C PRO A 274 -17.62 10.41 5.62
N ALA A 275 -17.84 9.67 6.72
CA ALA A 275 -16.81 8.91 7.40
C ALA A 275 -17.16 7.42 7.47
N GLY A 276 -16.15 6.56 7.34
CA GLY A 276 -16.29 5.12 7.49
C GLY A 276 -15.16 4.51 8.30
N VAL A 277 -15.30 3.23 8.65
CA VAL A 277 -14.27 2.47 9.36
C VAL A 277 -13.64 1.40 8.46
N LEU A 278 -12.34 1.17 8.61
CA LEU A 278 -11.64 0.06 8.00
C LEU A 278 -11.00 -0.82 9.07
N VAL A 279 -11.51 -2.04 9.23
CA VAL A 279 -10.89 -3.06 10.08
C VAL A 279 -9.74 -3.71 9.31
N ALA A 280 -8.56 -3.09 9.36
CA ALA A 280 -7.40 -3.53 8.58
C ALA A 280 -6.07 -3.39 9.34
N PRO A 281 -5.37 -4.51 9.62
CA PRO A 281 -5.73 -5.88 9.25
C PRO A 281 -6.74 -6.54 10.19
N VAL A 282 -7.58 -7.43 9.65
CA VAL A 282 -8.19 -8.55 10.40
C VAL A 282 -7.18 -9.69 10.45
N ILE A 283 -6.79 -10.09 11.66
CA ILE A 283 -5.84 -11.15 11.98
C ILE A 283 -6.62 -12.29 12.66
N PRO A 284 -6.86 -13.41 11.94
CA PRO A 284 -7.59 -14.55 12.48
C PRO A 284 -6.98 -15.09 13.78
N GLY A 285 -7.81 -15.27 14.81
CA GLY A 285 -7.42 -15.73 16.14
C GLY A 285 -6.76 -14.68 17.03
N LEU A 286 -6.73 -13.41 16.59
CA LEU A 286 -6.14 -12.28 17.32
C LEU A 286 -7.10 -11.10 17.53
N ASN A 287 -7.74 -10.58 16.48
CA ASN A 287 -8.66 -9.44 16.58
C ASN A 287 -9.97 -9.61 15.78
N ASP A 288 -10.17 -10.76 15.13
CA ASP A 288 -11.36 -11.07 14.34
C ASP A 288 -12.62 -11.18 15.20
N GLU A 289 -12.49 -11.63 16.45
CA GLU A 289 -13.59 -11.69 17.42
C GLU A 289 -14.15 -10.31 17.80
N GLU A 290 -13.38 -9.24 17.60
CA GLU A 290 -13.78 -7.86 17.94
C GLU A 290 -14.67 -7.21 16.89
N ILE A 291 -14.80 -7.81 15.69
CA ILE A 291 -15.57 -7.24 14.57
C ILE A 291 -16.98 -6.77 15.00
N PRO A 292 -17.79 -7.56 15.74
CA PRO A 292 -19.13 -7.12 16.15
C PRO A 292 -19.10 -5.86 17.02
N ALA A 293 -18.19 -5.79 17.98
CA ALA A 293 -18.05 -4.64 18.87
C ALA A 293 -17.51 -3.42 18.11
N LEU A 294 -16.47 -3.58 17.29
CA LEU A 294 -15.89 -2.53 16.45
C LEU A 294 -16.95 -1.86 15.56
N LEU A 295 -17.78 -2.66 14.88
CA LEU A 295 -18.82 -2.13 14.00
C LEU A 295 -19.93 -1.41 14.77
N ARG A 296 -20.37 -1.96 15.91
CA ARG A 296 -21.34 -1.30 16.78
C ARG A 296 -20.83 0.06 17.28
N GLU A 297 -19.61 0.08 17.82
CA GLU A 297 -18.98 1.29 18.37
C GLU A 297 -18.71 2.35 17.30
N SER A 298 -18.35 1.92 16.08
CA SER A 298 -18.13 2.82 14.95
C SER A 298 -19.45 3.43 14.46
N ALA A 299 -20.51 2.63 14.34
CA ALA A 299 -21.84 3.13 13.97
C ALA A 299 -22.39 4.11 15.00
N ALA A 300 -22.24 3.81 16.30
CA ALA A 300 -22.66 4.70 17.38
C ALA A 300 -21.97 6.08 17.32
N ARG A 301 -20.78 6.16 16.72
CA ARG A 301 -20.01 7.39 16.51
C ARG A 301 -20.19 8.00 15.11
N GLY A 302 -21.15 7.52 14.34
CA GLY A 302 -21.53 8.13 13.06
C GLY A 302 -20.74 7.65 11.84
N ALA A 303 -20.09 6.49 11.91
CA ALA A 303 -19.64 5.85 10.67
C ALA A 303 -20.84 5.54 9.77
N GLY A 304 -20.74 5.87 8.48
CA GLY A 304 -21.74 5.55 7.46
C GLY A 304 -21.35 4.37 6.56
N SER A 305 -20.14 3.82 6.71
CA SER A 305 -19.71 2.63 5.98
C SER A 305 -18.62 1.88 6.74
N ALA A 306 -18.48 0.58 6.46
CA ALA A 306 -17.39 -0.23 6.98
C ALA A 306 -16.78 -1.13 5.91
N GLY A 307 -15.48 -1.38 6.02
CA GLY A 307 -14.79 -2.44 5.29
C GLY A 307 -13.81 -3.18 6.17
N TYR A 308 -13.31 -4.31 5.69
CA TYR A 308 -12.19 -4.99 6.32
C TYR A 308 -11.17 -5.45 5.27
N VAL A 309 -9.93 -5.65 5.72
CA VAL A 309 -8.89 -6.30 4.93
C VAL A 309 -8.25 -7.36 5.81
N MET A 310 -8.28 -8.61 5.35
CA MET A 310 -7.58 -9.70 6.03
C MET A 310 -6.06 -9.49 5.96
N LEU A 311 -5.34 -9.88 7.02
CA LEU A 311 -3.89 -9.74 7.14
C LEU A 311 -3.18 -10.19 5.88
N ARG A 312 -2.27 -9.33 5.42
CA ARG A 312 -1.39 -9.58 4.27
C ARG A 312 0.04 -9.62 4.76
N LEU A 313 0.78 -10.64 4.34
CA LEU A 313 2.18 -10.85 4.68
C LEU A 313 3.06 -10.93 3.42
N PRO A 314 3.16 -9.87 2.60
CA PRO A 314 3.92 -9.93 1.36
C PRO A 314 5.44 -9.94 1.63
N GLY A 315 6.16 -10.88 1.01
CA GLY A 315 7.62 -10.91 0.99
C GLY A 315 8.26 -10.82 2.37
N ALA A 316 9.11 -9.80 2.58
CA ALA A 316 9.83 -9.57 3.83
C ALA A 316 8.94 -9.32 5.06
N VAL A 317 7.64 -9.03 4.87
CA VAL A 317 6.71 -8.81 5.98
C VAL A 317 6.35 -10.11 6.71
N GLU A 318 6.34 -11.25 6.02
CA GLU A 318 6.00 -12.54 6.61
C GLU A 318 6.93 -12.95 7.77
N PRO A 319 8.26 -13.05 7.58
CA PRO A 319 9.16 -13.42 8.67
C PRO A 319 9.16 -12.39 9.81
N LEU A 320 9.08 -11.09 9.50
CA LEU A 320 9.00 -10.03 10.51
C LEU A 320 7.74 -10.15 11.37
N PHE A 321 6.61 -10.52 10.77
CA PHE A 321 5.37 -10.74 11.51
C PHE A 321 5.45 -11.97 12.40
N VAL A 322 6.03 -13.08 11.92
CA VAL A 322 6.21 -14.30 12.71
C VAL A 322 7.09 -14.00 13.93
N GLU A 323 8.25 -13.37 13.72
CA GLU A 323 9.17 -13.00 14.81
C GLU A 323 8.50 -12.06 15.83
N TRP A 324 7.81 -11.03 15.36
CA TRP A 324 7.06 -10.12 16.23
C TRP A 324 5.99 -10.87 17.04
N LEU A 325 5.24 -11.77 16.41
CA LEU A 325 4.15 -12.48 17.06
C LEU A 325 4.67 -13.46 18.13
N GLU A 326 5.76 -14.17 17.85
CA GLU A 326 6.42 -15.07 18.79
C GLU A 326 7.04 -14.32 19.97
N ARG A 327 7.60 -13.12 19.72
CA ARG A 327 8.19 -12.28 20.76
C ARG A 327 7.15 -11.63 21.66
N GLU A 328 6.14 -10.98 21.07
CA GLU A 328 5.20 -10.14 21.80
C GLU A 328 3.98 -10.92 22.32
N LEU A 329 3.58 -11.99 21.63
CA LEU A 329 2.38 -12.78 21.92
C LEU A 329 2.68 -14.29 21.91
N PRO A 330 3.70 -14.79 22.64
CA PRO A 330 4.19 -16.17 22.53
C PRO A 330 3.11 -17.22 22.79
N LEU A 331 2.22 -16.98 23.76
CA LEU A 331 1.15 -17.91 24.12
C LEU A 331 0.04 -18.01 23.06
N ARG A 332 -0.08 -17.02 22.17
CA ARG A 332 -1.08 -16.98 21.10
C ARG A 332 -0.48 -17.29 19.72
N ALA A 333 0.85 -17.20 19.57
CA ALA A 333 1.53 -17.24 18.28
C ALA A 333 1.19 -18.49 17.45
N ALA A 334 1.34 -19.68 18.03
CA ALA A 334 1.06 -20.94 17.32
C ALA A 334 -0.40 -20.99 16.81
N ARG A 335 -1.36 -20.57 17.63
CA ARG A 335 -2.78 -20.53 17.28
C ARG A 335 -3.04 -19.53 16.14
N VAL A 336 -2.52 -18.31 16.25
CA VAL A 336 -2.71 -17.26 15.24
C VAL A 336 -2.10 -17.67 13.90
N LEU A 337 -0.86 -18.20 13.89
CA LEU A 337 -0.22 -18.68 12.67
C LEU A 337 -0.99 -19.84 12.03
N HIS A 338 -1.55 -20.74 12.84
CA HIS A 338 -2.41 -21.81 12.32
C HIS A 338 -3.68 -21.25 11.66
N ARG A 339 -4.37 -20.30 12.29
CA ARG A 339 -5.57 -19.66 11.72
C ARG A 339 -5.27 -18.84 10.46
N ILE A 340 -4.11 -18.18 10.40
CA ILE A 340 -3.65 -17.53 9.17
C ILE A 340 -3.48 -18.56 8.05
N ARG A 341 -2.88 -19.73 8.33
CA ARG A 341 -2.75 -20.80 7.34
C ARG A 341 -4.10 -21.33 6.87
N GLU A 342 -5.06 -21.48 7.78
CA GLU A 342 -6.42 -21.93 7.47
C GLU A 342 -7.10 -21.03 6.43
N VAL A 343 -7.02 -19.70 6.59
CA VAL A 343 -7.64 -18.75 5.66
C VAL A 343 -6.84 -18.52 4.36
N ARG A 344 -5.74 -19.27 4.17
CA ARG A 344 -4.77 -19.10 3.07
C ARG A 344 -4.35 -20.43 2.43
N GLY A 345 -5.14 -21.49 2.58
CA GLY A 345 -4.85 -22.79 1.96
C GLY A 345 -3.51 -23.39 2.43
N GLY A 346 -3.20 -23.27 3.72
CA GLY A 346 -2.00 -23.83 4.35
C GLY A 346 -0.77 -22.90 4.38
N LYS A 347 -0.83 -21.73 3.73
CA LYS A 347 0.30 -20.78 3.61
C LYS A 347 0.13 -19.60 4.56
N LEU A 348 1.21 -18.85 4.88
CA LEU A 348 1.07 -17.61 5.67
C LEU A 348 0.69 -16.39 4.83
N SER A 349 0.87 -16.48 3.51
CA SER A 349 0.64 -15.38 2.59
C SER A 349 0.08 -15.88 1.26
N ASP A 350 -0.69 -15.01 0.61
CA ASP A 350 -1.28 -15.25 -0.70
C ASP A 350 -1.11 -13.99 -1.57
N SER A 351 -0.57 -14.16 -2.77
CA SER A 351 -0.34 -13.07 -3.73
C SER A 351 -1.53 -12.82 -4.66
N ARG A 352 -2.46 -13.78 -4.81
CA ARG A 352 -3.58 -13.71 -5.74
C ARG A 352 -4.43 -12.48 -5.47
N PHE A 353 -4.62 -11.64 -6.48
CA PHE A 353 -5.47 -10.46 -6.38
C PHE A 353 -6.91 -10.86 -6.01
N GLY A 354 -7.58 -10.03 -5.20
CA GLY A 354 -8.90 -10.34 -4.64
C GLY A 354 -8.84 -11.29 -3.42
N VAL A 355 -8.22 -12.47 -3.56
CA VAL A 355 -8.10 -13.46 -2.48
C VAL A 355 -7.19 -12.96 -1.36
N ARG A 356 -6.07 -12.32 -1.70
CA ARG A 356 -5.12 -11.76 -0.73
C ARG A 356 -5.74 -10.80 0.30
N MET A 357 -6.85 -10.14 -0.03
CA MET A 357 -7.53 -9.20 0.89
C MET A 357 -8.66 -9.86 1.70
N ARG A 358 -9.16 -11.02 1.26
CA ARG A 358 -10.38 -11.65 1.82
C ARG A 358 -10.14 -12.98 2.52
N GLY A 359 -9.12 -13.74 2.09
CA GLY A 359 -8.93 -15.14 2.50
C GLY A 359 -9.83 -16.10 1.73
N GLU A 360 -9.65 -17.40 1.96
CA GLU A 360 -10.47 -18.49 1.44
C GLU A 360 -10.71 -19.56 2.51
N GLY A 361 -11.67 -20.46 2.29
CA GLY A 361 -12.03 -21.51 3.24
C GLY A 361 -13.03 -21.08 4.32
N THR A 362 -13.56 -22.05 5.07
CA THR A 362 -14.69 -21.89 5.99
C THR A 362 -14.51 -20.78 7.02
N MET A 363 -13.30 -20.61 7.55
CA MET A 363 -13.03 -19.54 8.50
C MET A 363 -13.11 -18.16 7.86
N ALA A 364 -12.54 -17.98 6.66
CA ALA A 364 -12.61 -16.70 5.94
C ALA A 364 -14.07 -16.36 5.57
N GLU A 365 -14.86 -17.36 5.20
CA GLU A 365 -16.30 -17.24 4.96
C GLU A 365 -17.04 -16.83 6.22
N SER A 366 -16.75 -17.47 7.36
CA SER A 366 -17.36 -17.13 8.65
C SER A 366 -17.05 -15.68 9.07
N ILE A 367 -15.81 -15.22 8.90
CA ILE A 367 -15.41 -13.83 9.18
C ILE A 367 -16.16 -12.87 8.25
N ARG A 368 -16.23 -13.19 6.95
CA ARG A 368 -16.93 -12.37 5.95
C ARG A 368 -18.41 -12.26 6.26
N ASP A 369 -19.06 -13.36 6.60
CA ASP A 369 -20.50 -13.42 6.84
C ASP A 369 -20.84 -12.73 8.17
N LEU A 370 -20.03 -12.92 9.22
CA LEU A 370 -20.13 -12.17 10.46
C LEU A 370 -20.00 -10.67 10.21
N PHE A 371 -18.97 -10.24 9.46
CA PHE A 371 -18.78 -8.84 9.11
C PHE A 371 -19.99 -8.29 8.35
N ALA A 372 -20.49 -9.00 7.34
CA ALA A 372 -21.62 -8.56 6.53
C ALA A 372 -22.92 -8.43 7.34
N VAL A 373 -23.22 -9.41 8.21
CA VAL A 373 -24.38 -9.38 9.10
C VAL A 373 -24.28 -8.20 10.06
N MET A 374 -23.12 -8.00 10.68
CA MET A 374 -22.92 -6.92 11.64
C MET A 374 -22.90 -5.54 10.99
N ALA A 375 -22.31 -5.41 9.80
CA ALA A 375 -22.34 -4.16 9.03
C ALA A 375 -23.79 -3.79 8.66
N LYS A 376 -24.56 -4.74 8.13
CA LYS A 376 -25.98 -4.52 7.81
C LYS A 376 -26.81 -4.18 9.04
N LYS A 377 -26.61 -4.90 10.15
CA LYS A 377 -27.32 -4.66 11.42
C LYS A 377 -27.11 -3.23 11.94
N HIS A 378 -25.95 -2.63 11.68
CA HIS A 378 -25.59 -1.30 12.16
C HIS A 378 -25.63 -0.22 11.06
N GLY A 379 -26.19 -0.52 9.87
CA GLY A 379 -26.31 0.45 8.78
C GLY A 379 -24.98 0.86 8.13
N LEU A 380 -23.96 0.02 8.22
CA LEU A 380 -22.61 0.24 7.69
C LEU A 380 -22.36 -0.47 6.35
N ASP A 381 -23.37 -1.16 5.81
CA ASP A 381 -23.31 -1.87 4.53
C ASP A 381 -23.51 -0.96 3.30
N ALA A 382 -23.74 0.34 3.52
CA ALA A 382 -23.79 1.32 2.46
C ALA A 382 -22.47 1.36 1.68
N ARG A 383 -22.56 1.50 0.35
CA ARG A 383 -21.39 1.80 -0.48
C ARG A 383 -20.83 3.15 -0.03
N ARG A 384 -19.50 3.28 -0.07
CA ARG A 384 -18.84 4.58 0.13
C ARG A 384 -19.50 5.62 -0.80
N PRO A 385 -19.71 6.85 -0.32
CA PRO A 385 -20.34 7.89 -1.13
C PRO A 385 -19.56 8.08 -2.43
N ALA A 386 -20.28 8.19 -3.54
CA ALA A 386 -19.70 8.58 -4.80
C ALA A 386 -19.28 10.05 -4.68
N LEU A 387 -17.99 10.33 -4.91
CA LEU A 387 -17.48 11.69 -4.84
C LEU A 387 -17.62 12.37 -6.20
N GLU A 388 -18.09 13.62 -6.19
CA GLU A 388 -18.42 14.38 -7.39
C GLU A 388 -17.16 14.90 -8.11
N THR A 389 -17.12 14.75 -9.43
CA THR A 389 -16.04 15.32 -10.27
C THR A 389 -16.47 16.58 -11.00
N ARG A 390 -17.78 16.82 -11.12
CA ARG A 390 -18.40 17.94 -11.87
C ARG A 390 -18.02 19.32 -11.35
N HIS A 391 -17.63 19.43 -10.07
CA HIS A 391 -17.32 20.71 -9.45
C HIS A 391 -15.91 21.20 -9.78
N PHE A 392 -15.08 20.35 -10.40
CA PHE A 392 -13.70 20.67 -10.72
C PHE A 392 -13.59 21.93 -11.58
N SER A 393 -12.72 22.85 -11.17
CA SER A 393 -12.49 24.09 -11.89
C SER A 393 -11.02 24.51 -11.86
N ARG A 394 -10.47 24.75 -13.05
CA ARG A 394 -9.12 25.33 -13.22
C ARG A 394 -9.09 26.84 -13.07
N THR A 395 -10.25 27.50 -13.08
CA THR A 395 -10.38 28.95 -13.02
C THR A 395 -10.71 29.46 -11.62
N ALA A 396 -10.97 28.56 -10.67
CA ALA A 396 -11.13 28.89 -9.26
C ALA A 396 -9.83 29.52 -8.71
N GLY A 397 -9.79 30.86 -8.70
CA GLY A 397 -8.62 31.67 -8.35
C GLY A 397 -8.20 32.70 -9.41
N LYS A 398 -8.75 32.65 -10.63
CA LYS A 398 -8.67 33.80 -11.56
C LYS A 398 -9.86 34.69 -11.29
N GLN A 399 -9.62 35.83 -10.64
CA GLN A 399 -10.59 36.94 -10.56
C GLN A 399 -11.18 37.14 -11.97
N LEU A 400 -12.51 37.10 -12.06
CA LEU A 400 -13.23 37.40 -13.30
C LEU A 400 -12.72 38.76 -13.78
N ARG A 401 -12.07 38.80 -14.95
CA ARG A 401 -11.87 40.07 -15.66
C ARG A 401 -13.27 40.52 -16.07
N LEU A 402 -13.85 41.40 -15.26
CA LEU A 402 -15.06 42.13 -15.62
C LEU A 402 -14.76 42.91 -16.91
N PHE A 403 -15.60 42.67 -17.92
CA PHE A 403 -15.72 43.51 -19.10
C PHE A 403 -16.24 44.89 -18.72
#